data_AF-A0A7C0UBT4-F1
#
_entry.id   AF-A0A7C0UBT4-F1
#
_cell.length_a   1.000
_cell.length_b   1.000
_cell.length_c   1.000
_cell.angle_alpha   90.00
_cell.angle_beta   90.00
_cell.angle_gamma   90.00
#
_symmetry.space_group_name_H-M   'P 1'
#
loop_
_entity.id
_entity.type
_entity.pdbx_description
1 polymer ?
#
loop_
_entity_poly.entity_id
_entity_poly.type
_entity_poly.pdbx_seq_one_letter_code
_entity_poly.pdbx_strand_id
1 'polypeptide(L)' 'MSIRIIAKDVYRLQKEVERLEQELSSCPSDKRKELEKRLAEVRVERDKLRNALEGAKEQPPYRKPR' A
#
# COMPACT_ATOMS: atom_id res chain seq x y z
N MET A 1 -12.86 3.41 8.85
CA MET A 1 -12.59 3.58 7.40
C MET A 1 -13.47 2.62 6.61
N SER A 2 -14.07 3.05 5.50
CA SER A 2 -14.80 2.11 4.64
C SER A 2 -13.81 1.23 3.87
N ILE A 3 -14.10 -0.07 3.74
CA ILE A 3 -13.32 -1.03 2.92
C ILE A 3 -13.03 -0.49 1.52
N ARG A 4 -13.97 0.27 0.93
CA ARG A 4 -13.79 0.87 -0.41
C ARG A 4 -12.68 1.93 -0.44
N ILE A 5 -12.54 2.71 0.64
CA ILE A 5 -11.49 3.74 0.77
C ILE A 5 -10.13 3.05 0.87
N ILE A 6 -10.02 2.03 1.74
CA ILE A 6 -8.79 1.24 1.91
C ILE A 6 -8.38 0.61 0.57
N ALA A 7 -9.32 0.02 -0.17
CA ALA A 7 -9.04 -0.56 -1.48
C ALA A 7 -8.54 0.47 -2.51
N LYS A 8 -9.12 1.68 -2.51
CA LYS A 8 -8.68 2.77 -3.38
C LYS A 8 -7.26 3.23 -3.01
N ASP A 9 -6.96 3.33 -1.72
CA ASP A 9 -5.65 3.76 -1.24
C ASP A 9 -4.57 2.71 -1.53
N VAL A 10 -4.89 1.42 -1.38
CA VAL A 10 -3.99 0.32 -1.80
C VAL A 10 -3.66 0.44 -3.30
N TYR A 11 -4.66 0.70 -4.16
CA TYR A 11 -4.43 0.88 -5.58
C TYR A 11 -3.56 2.12 -5.89
N ARG A 12 -3.77 3.22 -5.17
CA ARG A 12 -2.95 4.45 -5.33
C ARG A 12 -1.49 4.20 -4.96
N LEU A 13 -1.25 3.59 -3.80
CA LEU A 13 0.11 3.28 -3.35
C LEU A 13 0.79 2.27 -4.28
N GLN A 14 0.03 1.32 -4.83
CA GLN A 14 0.57 0.40 -5.82
C GLN A 14 1.03 1.11 -7.10
N LYS A 15 0.27 2.09 -7.59
CA LYS A 15 0.69 2.95 -8.71
C LYS A 15 1.89 3.83 -8.38
N GLU A 16 2.01 4.29 -7.14
CA GLU A 16 3.15 5.08 -6.69
C GLU A 16 4.44 4.22 -6.61
N VAL A 17 4.33 2.98 -6.14
CA VAL A 17 5.44 1.99 -6.20
C VAL A 17 5.88 1.78 -7.64
N GLU A 18 4.96 1.52 -8.57
CA GLU A 18 5.29 1.33 -10.00
C GLU A 18 6.02 2.54 -10.59
N ARG A 19 5.55 3.76 -10.29
CA ARG A 19 6.19 5.00 -10.74
C ARG A 19 7.61 5.13 -10.15
N LEU A 20 7.75 4.93 -8.84
CA LEU A 20 9.04 5.04 -8.16
C LEU A 20 10.02 4.00 -8.69
N GLU A 21 9.59 2.76 -8.97
CA GLU A 21 10.43 1.72 -9.57
C GLU A 21 10.90 2.10 -10.97
N GLN A 22 10.01 2.68 -11.80
CA GLN A 22 10.38 3.20 -13.12
C GLN A 22 11.39 4.35 -13.02
N GLU A 23 11.16 5.31 -12.13
CA GLU A 23 12.10 6.43 -11.89
C GLU A 23 13.47 5.91 -11.45
N LEU A 24 13.50 4.94 -10.53
CA LEU A 24 14.72 4.30 -10.01
C LEU A 24 15.50 3.57 -11.10
N SER A 25 14.81 2.93 -12.05
CA SER A 25 15.45 2.25 -13.18
C SER A 25 16.15 3.21 -14.15
N SER A 26 15.70 4.47 -14.20
CA SER A 26 16.20 5.51 -15.10
C SER A 26 17.12 6.55 -14.44
N CYS A 27 17.23 6.53 -13.10
CA CYS A 27 17.94 7.58 -12.36
C CYS A 27 19.44 7.29 -12.16
N PRO A 28 20.30 8.31 -12.23
CA PRO A 28 21.71 8.22 -11.80
C PRO A 28 21.85 7.99 -10.28
N SER A 29 22.99 7.41 -9.90
CA SER A 29 23.29 6.90 -8.54
C SER A 29 23.06 7.89 -7.38
N ASP A 30 23.17 9.20 -7.61
CA ASP A 30 23.04 10.20 -6.54
C ASP A 30 21.62 10.33 -5.99
N LYS A 31 20.60 10.22 -6.86
CA LYS A 31 19.18 10.28 -6.45
C LYS A 31 18.60 8.92 -6.12
N ARG A 32 19.31 7.86 -6.49
CA ARG A 32 18.89 6.48 -6.30
C ARG A 32 18.64 6.14 -4.84
N LYS A 33 19.52 6.53 -3.92
CA LYS A 33 19.35 6.26 -2.48
C LYS A 33 18.08 6.89 -1.91
N GLU A 34 17.75 8.11 -2.33
CA GLU A 34 16.55 8.81 -1.87
C GLU A 34 15.28 8.14 -2.42
N LEU A 35 15.29 7.78 -3.70
CA LEU A 35 14.21 7.03 -4.34
C LEU A 35 14.03 5.64 -3.72
N GLU A 36 15.10 4.91 -3.41
CA GLU A 36 15.05 3.61 -2.74
C GLU A 36 14.45 3.72 -1.34
N LYS A 37 14.83 4.76 -0.58
CA LYS A 37 14.26 5.01 0.75
C LYS A 37 12.76 5.29 0.64
N ARG A 38 12.36 6.16 -0.29
CA ARG A 38 10.95 6.50 -0.50
C ARG A 38 10.14 5.30 -0.99
N LEU A 39 10.70 4.49 -1.88
CA LEU A 39 10.10 3.25 -2.33
C LEU A 39 9.88 2.28 -1.16
N ALA A 40 10.85 2.14 -0.25
CA ALA A 40 10.71 1.29 0.93
C ALA A 40 9.58 1.78 1.84
N GLU A 41 9.48 3.08 2.09
CA GLU A 41 8.40 3.68 2.90
C GLU A 41 7.02 3.41 2.29
N VAL A 42 6.85 3.68 0.98
CA VAL A 42 5.58 3.46 0.27
C VAL A 42 5.20 1.97 0.25
N ARG A 43 6.17 1.06 0.10
CA ARG A 43 5.92 -0.39 0.17
C ARG A 43 5.40 -0.81 1.55
N VAL A 44 6.02 -0.32 2.62
CA VAL A 44 5.57 -0.58 3.99
C VAL A 44 4.15 -0.06 4.22
N GLU A 45 3.83 1.14 3.72
CA GLU A 45 2.50 1.72 3.85
C GLU A 45 1.43 0.94 3.08
N ARG A 46 1.72 0.55 1.83
CA ARG A 46 0.87 -0.32 1.02
C ARG A 46 0.60 -1.64 1.75
N ASP A 47 1.64 -2.27 2.30
CA ASP A 47 1.51 -3.57 2.95
C ASP A 47 0.68 -3.47 4.24
N LYS A 48 0.82 -2.39 5.01
CA LYS A 48 -0.05 -2.10 6.16
C LYS A 48 -1.52 -1.94 5.74
N LEU A 49 -1.80 -1.19 4.69
CA LEU A 49 -3.18 -0.97 4.21
C LEU A 49 -3.78 -2.24 3.61
N ARG A 50 -2.96 -3.07 2.96
CA ARG A 50 -3.37 -4.38 2.45
C ARG A 50 -3.73 -5.33 3.59
N ASN A 51 -2.92 -5.37 4.66
CA ASN A 51 -3.24 -6.15 5.86
C ASN A 51 -4.51 -5.63 6.55
N ALA A 52 -4.69 -4.30 6.62
CA ALA A 52 -5.92 -3.70 7.16
C ALA A 52 -7.15 -4.04 6.30
N LEU A 53 -6.99 -4.10 4.97
CA LEU A 53 -8.06 -4.52 4.04
C LEU A 53 -8.43 -5.98 4.24
N GLU A 54 -7.44 -6.87 4.40
CA GLU A 54 -7.67 -8.30 4.68
C GLU A 54 -8.34 -8.49 6.03
N GLY A 55 -7.85 -7.86 7.10
CA GLY A 55 -8.50 -7.93 8.41
C GLY A 55 -9.91 -7.34 8.43
N ALA A 56 -10.20 -6.32 7.61
CA ALA A 56 -11.53 -5.77 7.46
C ALA A 56 -12.50 -6.67 6.66
N LYS A 57 -11.98 -7.59 5.84
CA LYS A 57 -12.81 -8.63 5.20
C LYS A 57 -13.25 -9.73 6.19
N GLU A 58 -12.53 -9.89 7.30
CA GLU A 58 -12.70 -11.03 8.22
C GLU A 58 -13.73 -10.84 9.34
N GLN A 59 -14.34 -9.66 9.57
CA GLN A 59 -15.28 -9.49 10.70
C GLN A 59 -16.56 -8.67 10.39
N PRO A 60 -17.72 -8.97 11.05
CA PRO A 60 -17.91 -9.90 12.16
C PRO A 60 -18.75 -11.15 11.82
N PRO A 61 -18.59 -12.25 12.60
CA PRO A 61 -19.54 -13.33 12.59
C PRO A 61 -20.88 -12.77 13.07
N TYR A 62 -21.89 -12.91 12.21
CA TYR A 62 -23.30 -12.72 12.53
C TYR A 62 -23.60 -13.24 13.95
N ARG A 63 -23.80 -12.32 14.90
CA ARG A 63 -24.38 -12.64 16.21
C ARG A 63 -25.80 -13.10 15.94
N LYS A 64 -26.04 -14.41 15.93
CA LYS A 64 -27.40 -14.96 15.92
C LYS A 64 -28.10 -14.49 17.21
N PRO A 65 -29.31 -13.90 17.13
CA PRO A 65 -30.09 -13.58 18.32
C PRO A 65 -30.46 -14.88 19.03
N ARG A 66 -30.46 -14.84 20.37
CA ARG A 66 -30.88 -15.93 21.25
C ARG A 66 -32.35 -15.80 21.59
#